data_AF-A0A6J0Z8V3-F1
#
_entry.id   AF-A0A6J0Z8V3-F1
#
_cell.length_a   1.000
_cell.length_b   1.000
_cell.length_c   1.000
_cell.angle_alpha   90.00
_cell.angle_beta   90.00
_cell.angle_gamma   90.00
#
_symmetry.space_group_name_H-M   'P 1'
#
loop_
_entity.id
_entity.type
_entity.pdbx_description
1 polymer ?
#
loop_
_entity_poly.entity_id
_entity_poly.type
_entity_poly.pdbx_seq_one_letter_code
_entity_poly.pdbx_strand_id
1 'polypeptide(L)'
;CDSENRYVGNPLRGTCYYSLLIDYQFTFSLLQEDDRHHTAINFIANPEQSNKNLDISINASNNFNLNITWSVGSTAGTISGEETPIVSKTNIKEYRDSFSYEKFNFRSNPNITFYVYVSNFSWPIKIQIAFSQHNTIMDLVQFFVTFFSCFLSLLLVAAVVWKIKQTCWASRRRE
;
A
#
# COMPACT_ATOMS: atom_id res chain seq x y z
N CYS A 1 -11.62 21.79 -4.69
CA CYS A 1 -11.32 20.42 -5.16
C CYS A 1 -12.59 19.62 -5.10
N ASP A 2 -12.70 18.54 -5.87
CA ASP A 2 -13.84 17.64 -5.83
C ASP A 2 -13.78 16.75 -4.58
N SER A 3 -14.32 17.26 -3.48
CA SER A 3 -14.30 16.58 -2.18
C SER A 3 -15.12 15.29 -2.16
N GLU A 4 -16.12 15.18 -3.04
CA GLU A 4 -16.95 13.96 -3.15
C GLU A 4 -16.13 12.81 -3.75
N ASN A 5 -15.24 13.11 -4.70
CA ASN A 5 -14.37 12.15 -5.35
C ASN A 5 -12.95 12.05 -4.72
N ARG A 6 -12.85 12.27 -3.40
CA ARG A 6 -11.59 12.15 -2.62
C ARG A 6 -10.48 13.12 -3.02
N TYR A 7 -10.78 14.18 -3.76
CA TYR A 7 -9.81 15.25 -4.01
C TYR A 7 -9.84 16.27 -2.87
N VAL A 8 -8.69 16.45 -2.23
CA VAL A 8 -8.51 17.40 -1.13
C VAL A 8 -7.51 18.49 -1.52
N GLY A 9 -7.47 19.56 -0.71
CA GLY A 9 -6.62 20.72 -0.95
C GLY A 9 -7.41 21.94 -1.41
N ASN A 10 -6.69 22.96 -1.88
CA ASN A 10 -7.28 24.23 -2.27
C ASN A 10 -6.66 24.74 -3.58
N PRO A 11 -7.40 24.77 -4.70
CA PRO A 11 -6.86 25.20 -5.99
C PRO A 11 -6.55 26.70 -6.04
N LEU A 12 -7.12 27.52 -5.14
CA LEU A 12 -6.84 28.96 -5.07
C LEU A 12 -5.53 29.27 -4.35
N ARG A 13 -5.05 28.35 -3.50
CA ARG A 13 -3.84 28.52 -2.68
C ARG A 13 -2.78 27.45 -2.96
N GLY A 14 -2.99 26.61 -3.96
CA GLY A 14 -2.18 25.43 -4.23
C GLY A 14 -2.84 24.56 -5.30
N THR A 15 -2.78 23.24 -5.12
CA THR A 15 -3.36 22.28 -6.07
C THR A 15 -4.32 21.31 -5.36
N CYS A 16 -4.99 20.49 -6.16
CA CYS A 16 -5.83 19.41 -5.67
C CYS A 16 -5.07 18.10 -5.71
N TYR A 17 -5.26 17.28 -4.69
CA TYR A 17 -4.62 15.99 -4.55
C TYR A 17 -5.66 14.90 -4.37
N TYR A 18 -5.51 13.81 -5.10
CA TYR A 18 -6.30 12.62 -4.84
C TYR A 18 -5.75 11.88 -3.62
N SER A 19 -6.61 11.66 -2.62
CA SER A 19 -6.22 10.96 -1.38
C SER A 19 -6.20 9.44 -1.58
N LEU A 20 -4.99 8.87 -1.58
CA LEU A 20 -4.76 7.43 -1.65
C LEU A 20 -4.93 6.79 -0.27
N LEU A 21 -5.62 5.64 -0.25
CA LEU A 21 -5.66 4.75 0.91
C LEU A 21 -4.41 3.88 0.94
N ILE A 22 -3.86 3.68 2.15
CA ILE A 22 -2.77 2.72 2.37
C ILE A 22 -3.30 1.29 2.17
N ASP A 23 -2.45 0.42 1.63
CA ASP A 23 -2.73 -0.97 1.28
C ASP A 23 -3.82 -1.16 0.20
N TYR A 24 -4.14 -0.10 -0.54
CA TYR A 24 -5.03 -0.16 -1.71
C TYR A 24 -4.32 0.27 -3.00
N GLN A 25 -4.55 -0.48 -4.08
CA GLN A 25 -4.04 -0.14 -5.41
C GLN A 25 -5.10 0.59 -6.22
N PHE A 26 -4.81 1.83 -6.60
CA PHE A 26 -5.67 2.63 -7.47
C PHE A 26 -5.23 2.50 -8.93
N THR A 27 -6.21 2.55 -9.84
CA THR A 27 -5.96 2.61 -11.28
C THR A 27 -6.71 3.79 -11.88
N PHE A 28 -5.97 4.74 -12.44
CA PHE A 28 -6.48 5.91 -13.15
C PHE A 28 -6.39 5.64 -14.65
N SER A 29 -7.53 5.63 -15.34
CA SER A 29 -7.59 5.36 -16.78
C SER A 29 -8.11 6.60 -17.51
N LEU A 30 -7.19 7.29 -18.18
CA LEU A 30 -7.47 8.47 -19.00
C LEU A 30 -7.46 8.03 -20.47
N LEU A 31 -8.64 7.64 -20.95
CA LEU A 31 -8.83 7.00 -22.26
C LEU A 31 -9.89 7.70 -23.10
N GLN A 32 -10.71 8.57 -22.51
CA GLN A 32 -11.78 9.28 -23.21
C GLN A 32 -11.19 10.51 -23.92
N GLU A 33 -11.82 10.97 -25.01
CA GLU A 33 -11.30 12.14 -25.74
C GLU A 33 -11.24 13.40 -24.89
N ASP A 34 -12.19 13.56 -23.96
CA ASP A 34 -12.23 14.67 -23.01
C ASP A 34 -11.02 14.70 -22.07
N ASP A 35 -10.42 13.53 -21.80
CA ASP A 35 -9.25 13.40 -20.92
C ASP A 35 -7.95 13.93 -21.56
N ARG A 36 -7.95 14.26 -22.85
CA ARG A 36 -6.76 14.60 -23.63
C ARG A 36 -5.97 15.77 -23.06
N HIS A 37 -6.63 16.67 -22.35
CA HIS A 37 -6.03 17.88 -21.79
C HIS A 37 -5.33 17.63 -20.45
N HIS A 38 -5.51 16.46 -19.85
CA HIS A 38 -4.83 16.10 -18.60
C HIS A 38 -3.40 15.64 -18.88
N THR A 39 -2.44 16.32 -18.25
CA THR A 39 -1.00 16.05 -18.39
C THR A 39 -0.31 15.86 -17.04
N ALA A 40 -1.05 16.01 -15.94
CA ALA A 40 -0.56 15.82 -14.58
C ALA A 40 -1.68 15.33 -13.64
N ILE A 41 -1.30 14.54 -12.63
CA ILE A 41 -2.15 14.11 -11.51
C ILE A 41 -1.29 14.16 -10.24
N ASN A 42 -1.87 14.72 -9.18
CA ASN A 42 -1.22 14.82 -7.88
C ASN A 42 -1.94 13.90 -6.89
N PHE A 43 -1.16 13.17 -6.11
CA PHE A 43 -1.65 12.25 -5.08
C PHE A 43 -1.09 12.63 -3.72
N ILE A 44 -1.83 12.29 -2.67
CA ILE A 44 -1.33 12.30 -1.30
C ILE A 44 -1.56 10.95 -0.65
N ALA A 45 -0.67 10.62 0.27
CA ALA A 45 -0.82 9.48 1.16
C ALA A 45 -0.37 9.84 2.57
N ASN A 46 -1.14 9.39 3.55
CA ASN A 46 -0.86 9.52 4.96
C ASN A 46 -0.61 8.12 5.53
N PRO A 47 0.63 7.78 5.93
CA PRO A 47 0.91 6.52 6.60
C PRO A 47 0.02 6.36 7.83
N GLU A 48 -0.59 5.18 7.98
CA GLU A 48 -1.46 4.87 9.12
C GLU A 48 -0.67 4.27 10.29
N GLN A 49 0.44 3.60 9.99
CA GLN A 49 1.27 2.90 10.98
C GLN A 49 2.64 3.59 11.15
N SER A 50 2.94 4.02 12.36
CA SER A 50 4.14 4.80 12.68
C SER A 50 5.42 3.96 12.88
N ASN A 51 5.29 2.63 12.91
CA ASN A 51 6.37 1.67 13.16
C ASN A 51 6.63 0.77 11.95
N LYS A 52 6.16 1.16 10.76
CA LYS A 52 6.32 0.40 9.53
C LYS A 52 6.79 1.28 8.39
N ASN A 53 7.64 0.71 7.55
CA ASN A 53 8.04 1.35 6.31
C ASN A 53 6.82 1.57 5.42
N LEU A 54 6.90 2.61 4.60
CA LEU A 54 5.91 2.93 3.59
C LEU A 54 6.48 2.55 2.23
N ASP A 55 5.95 1.49 1.64
CA ASP A 55 6.34 1.07 0.31
C ASP A 55 5.47 1.78 -0.72
N ILE A 56 6.09 2.22 -1.83
CA ILE A 56 5.40 2.81 -2.97
C ILE A 56 5.60 1.95 -4.20
N SER A 57 4.54 1.78 -4.97
CA SER A 57 4.64 1.31 -6.35
C SER A 57 3.79 2.19 -7.26
N ILE A 58 4.37 2.58 -8.40
CA ILE A 58 3.65 3.25 -9.47
C ILE A 58 4.10 2.68 -10.81
N ASN A 59 3.15 2.43 -11.69
CA ASN A 59 3.38 1.98 -13.07
C ASN A 59 2.39 2.69 -14.00
N ALA A 60 2.81 3.03 -15.20
CA ALA A 60 1.91 3.53 -16.22
C ALA A 60 2.18 2.93 -17.61
N SER A 61 1.16 2.98 -18.47
CA SER A 61 1.26 2.51 -19.86
C SER A 61 2.25 3.33 -20.70
N ASN A 62 2.37 4.63 -20.41
CA ASN A 62 3.27 5.58 -21.06
C ASN A 62 4.25 6.18 -20.06
N ASN A 63 5.28 6.85 -20.58
CA ASN A 63 6.29 7.48 -19.75
C ASN A 63 5.71 8.73 -19.05
N PHE A 64 6.17 8.98 -17.82
CA PHE A 64 5.81 10.13 -17.01
C PHE A 64 7.03 10.65 -16.24
N ASN A 65 6.92 11.86 -15.74
CA ASN A 65 7.81 12.44 -14.74
C ASN A 65 7.20 12.23 -13.35
N LEU A 66 8.06 11.89 -12.39
CA LEU A 66 7.68 11.58 -11.02
C LEU A 66 8.48 12.46 -10.06
N ASN A 67 7.77 13.17 -9.18
CA ASN A 67 8.36 13.84 -8.04
C ASN A 67 7.66 13.39 -6.77
N ILE A 68 8.41 12.98 -5.75
CA ILE A 68 7.87 12.58 -4.45
C ILE A 68 8.48 13.49 -3.39
N THR A 69 7.62 14.13 -2.63
CA THR A 69 7.99 15.00 -1.51
C THR A 69 7.30 14.53 -0.25
N TRP A 70 7.76 15.01 0.90
CA TRP A 70 7.10 14.77 2.18
C TRP A 70 7.09 16.04 3.02
N SER A 71 6.12 16.11 3.95
CA SER A 71 6.05 17.19 4.93
C SER A 71 5.56 16.67 6.27
N VAL A 72 5.83 17.45 7.33
CA VAL A 72 5.30 17.25 8.68
C VAL A 72 4.33 18.39 8.98
N GLY A 73 3.21 18.08 9.64
CA GLY A 73 2.27 19.09 10.15
C GLY A 73 1.09 19.40 9.20
N SER A 74 0.93 18.62 8.14
CA SER A 74 -0.25 18.71 7.28
C SER A 74 -1.47 18.17 8.02
N THR A 75 -2.36 19.07 8.44
CA THR A 75 -3.65 18.71 9.06
C THR A 75 -4.74 18.84 8.02
N ALA A 76 -5.47 17.75 7.74
CA ALA A 76 -6.76 17.73 7.04
C ALA A 76 -6.99 18.83 5.97
N GLY A 77 -6.14 18.89 4.94
CA GLY A 77 -6.33 19.78 3.79
C GLY A 77 -5.73 21.19 3.91
N THR A 78 -5.13 21.56 5.05
CA THR A 78 -4.23 22.73 5.14
C THR A 78 -2.79 22.29 4.96
N ILE A 79 -2.30 22.47 3.72
CA ILE A 79 -0.90 22.25 3.34
C ILE A 79 -0.12 23.49 3.78
N SER A 80 0.41 23.45 5.00
CA SER A 80 1.20 24.56 5.57
C SER A 80 2.65 24.17 5.88
N GLY A 81 3.03 22.92 5.63
CA GLY A 81 4.40 22.43 5.84
C GLY A 81 5.28 22.66 4.60
N GLU A 82 6.53 23.05 4.83
CA GLU A 82 7.55 23.06 3.78
C GLU A 82 7.77 21.63 3.25
N GLU A 83 7.51 21.41 1.97
CA GLU A 83 7.71 20.10 1.34
C GLU A 83 9.20 19.85 1.09
N THR A 84 9.69 18.72 1.56
CA THR A 84 11.07 18.27 1.29
C THR A 84 11.06 17.23 0.16
N PRO A 85 11.81 17.42 -0.94
CA PRO A 85 11.88 16.45 -2.02
C PRO A 85 12.70 15.22 -1.63
N ILE A 86 12.24 14.03 -2.05
CA ILE A 86 12.91 12.75 -1.81
C ILE A 86 13.31 12.10 -3.13
N VAL A 87 12.40 12.10 -4.10
CA VAL A 87 12.57 11.41 -5.38
C VAL A 87 12.24 12.37 -6.50
N SER A 88 13.12 12.45 -7.48
CA SER A 88 12.85 13.14 -8.74
C SER A 88 13.34 12.25 -9.88
N LYS A 89 12.41 11.82 -10.74
CA LYS A 89 12.66 10.98 -11.91
C LYS A 89 11.92 11.57 -13.10
N THR A 90 12.53 11.47 -14.28
CA THR A 90 11.96 11.98 -15.51
C THR A 90 11.87 10.87 -16.54
N ASN A 91 10.80 10.85 -17.31
CA ASN A 91 10.64 9.95 -18.45
C ASN A 91 10.76 8.46 -18.09
N ILE A 92 10.07 8.04 -17.02
CA ILE A 92 10.01 6.66 -16.53
C ILE A 92 8.64 6.03 -16.76
N LYS A 93 8.56 4.70 -16.79
CA LYS A 93 7.28 3.96 -16.85
C LYS A 93 6.84 3.36 -15.51
N GLU A 94 7.79 3.10 -14.63
CA GLU A 94 7.52 2.49 -13.34
C GLU A 94 8.51 3.00 -12.31
N TYR A 95 8.08 2.99 -11.04
CA TYR A 95 8.90 3.28 -9.89
C TYR A 95 8.42 2.45 -8.70
N ARG A 96 9.36 1.86 -7.98
CA ARG A 96 9.12 1.15 -6.72
C ARG A 96 10.20 1.52 -5.73
N ASP A 97 9.81 1.79 -4.49
CA ASP A 97 10.74 2.14 -3.42
C ASP A 97 10.12 1.88 -2.04
N SER A 98 10.94 1.90 -1.00
CA SER A 98 10.54 1.72 0.40
C SER A 98 11.07 2.87 1.26
N PHE A 99 10.16 3.61 1.89
CA PHE A 99 10.50 4.71 2.77
C PHE A 99 10.53 4.23 4.23
N SER A 100 11.72 4.23 4.82
CA SER A 100 11.94 3.74 6.20
C SER A 100 11.29 4.65 7.25
N TYR A 101 10.53 4.07 8.18
CA TYR A 101 9.89 4.83 9.27
C TYR A 101 10.90 5.48 10.22
N GLU A 102 12.13 4.95 10.32
CA GLU A 102 13.20 5.50 11.15
C GLU A 102 13.82 6.74 10.50
N LYS A 103 14.14 6.63 9.20
CA LYS A 103 14.74 7.71 8.42
C LYS A 103 13.82 8.93 8.35
N PHE A 104 12.51 8.71 8.20
CA PHE A 104 11.51 9.77 8.12
C PHE A 104 10.80 10.04 9.46
N ASN A 105 11.21 9.36 10.53
CA ASN A 105 10.73 9.51 11.90
C ASN A 105 9.20 9.61 12.02
N PHE A 106 8.49 8.60 11.51
CA PHE A 106 7.02 8.56 11.54
C PHE A 106 6.47 8.60 12.97
N ARG A 107 7.21 8.03 13.94
CA ARG A 107 6.81 7.97 15.35
C ARG A 107 6.70 9.37 15.99
N SER A 108 7.60 10.28 15.66
CA SER A 108 7.57 11.64 16.22
C SER A 108 6.61 12.56 15.47
N ASN A 109 6.17 12.14 14.28
CA ASN A 109 5.40 12.97 13.35
C ASN A 109 4.15 12.20 12.86
N PRO A 110 3.10 12.09 13.68
CA PRO A 110 1.89 11.36 13.30
C PRO A 110 1.15 11.99 12.10
N ASN A 111 1.38 13.28 11.84
CA ASN A 111 0.82 14.03 10.71
C ASN A 111 1.81 14.14 9.54
N ILE A 112 2.54 13.06 9.25
CA ILE A 112 3.39 12.99 8.07
C ILE A 112 2.52 12.77 6.82
N THR A 113 2.84 13.49 5.75
CA THR A 113 2.16 13.36 4.46
C THR A 113 3.18 13.23 3.36
N PHE A 114 2.96 12.25 2.48
CA PHE A 114 3.71 12.08 1.24
C PHE A 114 2.89 12.65 0.09
N TYR A 115 3.54 13.43 -0.76
CA TYR A 115 2.96 13.96 -1.98
C TYR A 115 3.63 13.31 -3.18
N VAL A 116 2.83 12.92 -4.16
CA VAL A 116 3.31 12.28 -5.39
C VAL A 116 2.78 13.09 -6.56
N TYR A 117 3.69 13.67 -7.32
CA TYR A 117 3.41 14.47 -8.50
C TYR A 117 3.77 13.64 -9.73
N VAL A 118 2.74 13.26 -10.49
CA VAL A 118 2.90 12.56 -11.77
C VAL A 118 2.58 13.56 -12.86
N SER A 119 3.53 13.84 -13.75
CA SER A 119 3.41 14.92 -14.73
C SER A 119 4.03 14.56 -16.07
N ASN A 120 3.78 15.39 -17.08
CA ASN A 120 4.36 15.28 -18.42
C ASN A 120 4.09 13.91 -19.08
N PHE A 121 2.92 13.34 -18.81
CA PHE A 121 2.42 12.20 -19.56
C PHE A 121 1.50 12.66 -20.69
N SER A 122 1.36 11.81 -21.71
CA SER A 122 0.45 12.02 -22.83
C SER A 122 -0.72 11.04 -22.77
N TRP A 123 -1.92 11.55 -23.04
CA TRP A 123 -3.08 10.72 -23.33
C TRP A 123 -2.84 9.86 -24.60
N PRO A 124 -3.36 8.62 -24.66
CA PRO A 124 -4.08 7.90 -23.61
C PRO A 124 -3.13 7.26 -22.59
N ILE A 125 -3.50 7.26 -21.31
CA ILE A 125 -2.66 6.68 -20.25
C ILE A 125 -3.47 5.92 -19.20
N LYS A 126 -2.90 4.82 -18.71
CA LYS A 126 -3.34 4.14 -17.50
C LYS A 126 -2.24 4.23 -16.46
N ILE A 127 -2.54 4.72 -15.26
CA ILE A 127 -1.61 4.87 -14.14
C ILE A 127 -2.12 3.99 -13.00
N GLN A 128 -1.29 3.08 -12.53
CA GLN A 128 -1.53 2.27 -11.34
C GLN A 128 -0.60 2.73 -10.24
N ILE A 129 -1.15 3.06 -9.08
CA ILE A 129 -0.37 3.53 -7.93
C ILE A 129 -0.89 2.88 -6.66
N ALA A 130 0.03 2.50 -5.78
CA ALA A 130 -0.27 1.94 -4.48
C ALA A 130 0.78 2.39 -3.46
N PHE A 131 0.31 2.63 -2.24
CA PHE A 131 1.14 2.69 -1.05
C PHE A 131 0.80 1.50 -0.17
N SER A 132 1.79 0.88 0.47
CA SER A 132 1.55 -0.23 1.40
C SER A 132 2.39 -0.14 2.67
N GLN A 133 1.85 -0.64 3.77
CA GLN A 133 2.53 -0.80 5.05
C GLN A 133 2.39 -2.26 5.55
N HIS A 134 2.60 -3.20 4.63
CA HIS A 134 2.41 -4.63 4.90
C HIS A 134 3.55 -5.22 5.76
N ASN A 135 3.21 -6.16 6.64
CA ASN A 135 4.16 -6.94 7.42
C ASN A 135 4.61 -8.19 6.65
N THR A 136 5.50 -8.03 5.68
CA THR A 136 5.93 -9.16 4.82
C THR A 136 6.54 -10.34 5.58
N ILE A 137 7.22 -10.10 6.71
CA ILE A 137 7.96 -11.14 7.44
C ILE A 137 7.11 -11.85 8.51
N MET A 138 6.26 -11.12 9.24
CA MET A 138 5.42 -11.75 10.27
C MET A 138 4.34 -12.64 9.65
N ASP A 139 3.80 -12.29 8.49
CA ASP A 139 2.69 -13.04 7.87
C ASP A 139 3.15 -14.38 7.30
N LEU A 140 4.33 -14.44 6.66
CA LEU A 140 4.82 -15.69 6.05
C LEU A 140 5.25 -16.73 7.10
N VAL A 141 6.02 -16.31 8.12
CA VAL A 141 6.47 -17.22 9.18
C VAL A 141 5.27 -17.70 10.01
N GLN A 142 4.34 -16.81 10.34
CA GLN A 142 3.14 -17.16 11.09
C GLN A 142 2.20 -18.06 10.28
N PHE A 143 2.08 -17.85 8.97
CA PHE A 143 1.35 -18.75 8.08
C PHE A 143 1.93 -20.16 8.14
N PHE A 144 3.24 -20.32 7.99
CA PHE A 144 3.88 -21.64 8.08
C PHE A 144 3.75 -22.27 9.47
N VAL A 145 4.01 -21.52 10.54
CA VAL A 145 3.89 -22.03 11.92
C VAL A 145 2.45 -22.47 12.22
N THR A 146 1.46 -21.66 11.83
CA THR A 146 0.03 -21.97 12.06
C THR A 146 -0.41 -23.16 11.21
N PHE A 147 0.00 -23.21 9.94
CA PHE A 147 -0.33 -24.32 9.04
C PHE A 147 0.27 -25.65 9.52
N PHE A 148 1.57 -25.68 9.83
CA PHE A 148 2.25 -26.90 10.29
C PHE A 148 1.78 -27.35 11.67
N SER A 149 1.52 -26.41 12.60
CA SER A 149 0.99 -26.77 13.93
C SER A 149 -0.40 -27.39 13.82
N CYS A 150 -1.31 -26.79 13.06
CA CYS A 150 -2.65 -27.32 12.83
C CYS A 150 -2.60 -28.70 12.15
N PHE A 151 -1.79 -28.84 11.10
CA PHE A 151 -1.62 -30.11 10.40
C PHE A 151 -1.11 -31.23 11.30
N LEU A 152 -0.09 -30.95 12.13
CA LEU A 152 0.46 -31.92 13.07
C LEU A 152 -0.54 -32.28 14.17
N SER A 153 -1.32 -31.33 14.68
CA SER A 153 -2.40 -31.59 15.63
C SER A 153 -3.46 -32.52 15.04
N LEU A 154 -3.89 -32.29 13.79
CA LEU A 154 -4.86 -33.15 13.11
C LEU A 154 -4.31 -34.56 12.87
N LEU A 155 -3.04 -34.69 12.49
CA LEU A 155 -2.35 -35.98 12.36
C LEU A 155 -2.29 -36.75 13.69
N LEU A 156 -1.98 -36.05 14.78
CA LEU A 156 -1.97 -36.65 16.12
C LEU A 156 -3.36 -37.14 16.51
N VAL A 157 -4.41 -36.34 16.30
CA VAL A 157 -5.80 -36.75 16.55
C VAL A 157 -6.16 -37.98 15.73
N ALA A 158 -5.84 -37.99 14.43
CA ALA A 158 -6.08 -39.14 13.57
C ALA A 158 -5.34 -40.40 14.04
N ALA A 159 -4.08 -40.26 14.45
CA ALA A 159 -3.28 -41.36 14.99
C ALA A 159 -3.84 -41.89 16.32
N VAL A 160 -4.27 -41.01 17.22
CA VAL A 160 -4.90 -41.39 18.49
C VAL A 160 -6.22 -42.12 18.26
N VAL A 161 -7.10 -41.56 17.41
CA VAL A 161 -8.37 -42.20 17.03
C VAL A 161 -8.11 -43.56 16.39
N TRP A 162 -7.12 -43.65 15.51
CA TRP A 162 -6.70 -44.92 14.90
C TRP A 162 -6.26 -45.95 15.95
N LYS A 163 -5.42 -45.55 16.91
CA LYS A 163 -4.92 -46.44 17.97
C LYS A 163 -6.03 -46.88 18.93
N ILE A 164 -6.98 -46.01 19.26
CA ILE A 164 -8.17 -46.37 20.05
C ILE A 164 -9.00 -47.40 19.28
N LYS A 165 -9.29 -47.13 18.01
CA LYS A 165 -10.04 -48.06 17.14
C LYS A 165 -9.35 -49.43 17.05
N GLN A 166 -8.03 -49.45 16.85
CA GLN A 166 -7.23 -50.66 16.80
C GLN A 166 -7.31 -51.48 18.10
N THR A 167 -7.28 -50.79 19.25
CA THR A 167 -7.41 -51.42 20.58
C THR A 167 -8.81 -52.00 20.81
N CYS A 168 -9.88 -51.26 20.48
CA CYS A 168 -11.26 -51.76 20.58
C CYS A 168 -11.51 -52.97 19.66
N TRP A 169 -11.00 -52.94 18.41
CA TRP A 169 -11.08 -54.06 17.48
C TRP A 169 -10.30 -55.30 17.92
N ALA A 170 -9.23 -55.13 18.70
CA ALA A 170 -8.48 -56.23 19.28
C ALA A 170 -9.18 -56.81 20.53
N SER A 171 -9.89 -55.98 21.31
CA SER A 171 -10.67 -56.43 22.47
C SER A 171 -11.89 -57.25 22.06
N ARG A 172 -12.65 -56.78 21.06
CA ARG A 172 -13.86 -57.45 20.55
C ARG A 172 -13.58 -58.77 19.81
N ARG A 173 -12.31 -59.11 19.53
CA ARG A 173 -11.90 -60.40 18.97
C ARG A 173 -11.55 -61.45 20.02
N ARG A 174 -11.52 -61.08 21.31
CA ARG A 174 -11.18 -61.96 22.43
C ARG A 174 -12.40 -62.38 23.27
N GLU A 175 -13.59 -61.87 22.94
CA GLU A 175 -14.89 -62.41 23.33
C GLU A 175 -15.45 -63.26 22.18
#